data_AF-A0A382VNW4-F1
#
_entry.id   AF-A0A382VNW4-F1
#
_cell.length_a   1.000
_cell.length_b   1.000
_cell.length_c   1.000
_cell.angle_alpha   90.00
_cell.angle_beta   90.00
_cell.angle_gamma   90.00
#
_symmetry.space_group_name_H-M   'P 1'
#
loop_
_entity.id
_entity.type
_entity.pdbx_description
1 polymer ?
#
loop_
_entity_poly.entity_id
_entity_poly.type
_entity_poly.pdbx_seq_one_letter_code
_entity_poly.pdbx_strand_id
1 'polypeptide(L)'
;MKITQNQNTGNGYTMIELVMALAILGTLLGTAMPMYSRLTSQTQADRNLANMNIIRETFFHYFYRTHMAGNPHFPSTPDNNDNVMNDVWANATIDSLMAPEETPNSLFTDDEVPKNSNGNPFSYRTYSDTLHTGEVRYFFVIEDIDIESPSYQESFTHNI
;
A
#
# COMPACT_ATOMS: atom_id res chain seq x y z
N MET A 1 14.23 76.95 18.45
CA MET A 1 13.37 75.85 17.98
C MET A 1 14.27 74.73 17.48
N LYS A 2 14.42 73.64 18.24
CA LYS A 2 15.22 72.47 17.83
C LYS A 2 14.34 71.56 16.99
N ILE A 3 14.75 71.27 15.75
CA ILE A 3 14.08 70.30 14.90
C ILE A 3 14.83 68.98 15.06
N THR A 4 14.21 68.03 15.76
CA THR A 4 14.70 66.66 15.91
C THR A 4 14.57 65.96 14.56
N GLN A 5 15.70 65.66 13.91
CA GLN A 5 15.69 64.82 12.72
C GLN A 5 15.49 63.36 13.14
N ASN A 6 14.39 62.77 12.69
CA ASN A 6 14.09 61.36 12.86
C ASN A 6 14.89 60.57 11.82
N GLN A 7 15.91 59.83 12.26
CA GLN A 7 16.72 58.97 11.40
C GLN A 7 15.92 57.70 11.09
N ASN A 8 15.30 57.64 9.91
CA ASN A 8 14.82 56.37 9.35
C ASN A 8 16.05 55.57 8.90
N THR A 9 16.53 54.65 9.73
CA THR A 9 17.55 53.68 9.33
C THR A 9 16.91 52.60 8.47
N GLY A 10 16.91 52.81 7.15
CA GLY A 10 16.63 51.75 6.18
C GLY A 10 17.78 50.76 6.17
N ASN A 11 17.69 49.71 6.99
CA ASN A 11 18.69 48.64 7.01
C ASN A 11 18.56 47.81 5.74
N GLY A 12 19.45 48.06 4.77
CA GLY A 12 19.63 47.16 3.63
C GLY A 12 20.25 45.84 4.08
N TYR A 13 19.71 44.72 3.59
CA TYR A 13 20.26 43.38 3.84
C TYR A 13 21.72 43.31 3.40
N THR A 14 22.59 42.79 4.26
CA THR A 14 24.02 42.69 3.99
C THR A 14 24.35 41.35 3.32
N MET A 15 25.40 41.31 2.48
CA MET A 15 25.86 40.06 1.85
C MET A 15 26.17 38.97 2.88
N ILE A 16 26.65 39.34 4.08
CA ILE A 16 26.97 38.38 5.14
C ILE A 16 25.71 37.75 5.75
N GLU A 17 24.61 38.48 5.83
CA GLU A 17 23.32 37.95 6.31
C GLU A 17 22.76 36.91 5.34
N LEU A 18 22.86 37.15 4.03
CA LEU A 18 22.49 36.17 3.01
C LEU A 18 23.38 34.91 3.07
N VAL A 19 24.70 35.08 3.20
CA VAL A 19 25.63 33.94 3.29
C VAL A 19 25.39 33.10 4.55
N MET A 20 25.15 33.74 5.69
CA MET A 20 24.80 33.02 6.93
C MET A 20 23.48 32.27 6.80
N ALA A 21 22.45 32.89 6.21
CA ALA A 21 21.16 32.25 5.98
C ALA A 21 21.32 31.01 5.06
N LEU A 22 22.08 31.12 3.97
CA LEU A 22 22.37 30.00 3.08
C LEU A 22 23.19 28.90 3.77
N ALA A 23 24.15 29.26 4.63
CA ALA A 23 24.92 28.29 5.41
C ALA A 23 24.04 27.49 6.38
N ILE A 24 23.11 28.16 7.08
CA ILE A 24 22.16 27.51 8.00
C ILE A 24 21.18 26.63 7.21
N LEU A 25 20.66 27.12 6.08
CA LEU A 25 19.78 26.33 5.21
C LEU A 25 20.51 25.10 4.66
N GLY A 26 21.77 25.24 4.23
CA GLY A 26 22.57 24.13 3.72
C GLY A 26 22.82 23.04 4.76
N THR A 27 23.13 23.42 6.01
CA THR A 27 23.34 22.44 7.09
C THR A 27 22.04 21.74 7.51
N LEU A 28 20.92 22.48 7.55
CA LEU A 28 19.60 21.90 7.81
C LEU A 28 19.20 20.92 6.72
N LEU A 29 19.29 21.32 5.44
CA LEU A 29 18.92 20.45 4.32
C LEU A 29 19.82 19.21 4.25
N GLY A 30 21.13 19.37 4.51
CA GLY A 30 22.09 18.25 4.51
C GLY A 30 21.77 17.16 5.55
N THR A 31 21.19 17.54 6.70
CA THR A 31 20.79 16.58 7.74
C THR A 31 19.35 16.09 7.57
N ALA A 32 18.44 16.97 7.15
CA ALA A 32 17.02 16.66 7.01
C ALA A 32 16.71 15.76 5.81
N MET A 33 17.36 15.94 4.66
CA MET A 33 17.04 15.19 3.44
C MET A 33 17.21 13.67 3.59
N PRO A 34 18.34 13.14 4.09
CA PRO A 34 18.50 11.71 4.30
C PRO A 34 17.50 11.13 5.30
N MET A 35 17.17 11.88 6.36
CA MET A 35 16.19 11.46 7.36
C MET A 35 14.79 11.39 6.76
N TYR A 36 14.39 12.43 6.02
CA TYR A 36 13.09 12.47 5.35
C TYR A 36 12.94 11.29 4.38
N SER A 37 13.95 11.04 3.53
CA SER A 37 13.95 9.93 2.57
C SER A 37 13.75 8.58 3.26
N ARG A 38 14.46 8.32 4.38
CA ARG A 38 14.29 7.08 5.16
C ARG A 38 12.88 6.95 5.74
N LEU A 39 12.36 8.02 6.33
CA LEU A 39 11.01 8.02 6.91
C LEU A 39 9.94 7.80 5.85
N THR A 40 10.08 8.40 4.67
CA THR A 40 9.14 8.19 3.57
C THR A 40 9.15 6.75 3.08
N SER A 41 10.33 6.16 2.89
CA SER A 41 10.44 4.76 2.46
C SER A 41 9.88 3.79 3.50
N GLN A 42 10.15 4.01 4.79
CA GLN A 42 9.57 3.20 5.86
C GLN A 42 8.05 3.32 5.91
N THR A 43 7.52 4.54 5.84
CA THR A 43 6.07 4.77 5.85
C THR A 43 5.39 4.12 4.65
N GLN A 44 6.05 4.12 3.49
CA GLN A 44 5.57 3.44 2.29
C GLN A 44 5.54 1.91 2.49
N ALA A 45 6.61 1.32 3.03
CA ALA A 45 6.66 -0.11 3.35
C ALA A 45 5.55 -0.50 4.36
N ASP A 46 5.40 0.27 5.44
CA ASP A 46 4.37 0.02 6.46
C ASP A 46 2.96 0.08 5.86
N ARG A 47 2.71 1.02 4.94
CA ARG A 47 1.44 1.10 4.21
C ARG A 47 1.20 -0.12 3.32
N ASN A 48 2.22 -0.61 2.63
CA ASN A 48 2.09 -1.77 1.75
C ASN A 48 1.75 -3.02 2.55
N LEU A 49 2.44 -3.23 3.67
CA LEU A 49 2.14 -4.32 4.60
C LEU A 49 0.73 -4.19 5.20
N ALA A 50 0.30 -2.98 5.54
CA ALA A 50 -1.07 -2.73 6.00
C ALA A 50 -2.10 -3.08 4.92
N ASN A 51 -1.87 -2.67 3.67
CA ASN A 51 -2.76 -2.96 2.54
C ASN A 51 -2.86 -4.46 2.26
N MET A 52 -1.75 -5.20 2.29
CA MET A 52 -1.79 -6.66 2.19
C MET A 52 -2.60 -7.30 3.34
N ASN A 53 -2.47 -6.79 4.56
CA ASN A 53 -3.26 -7.28 5.69
C ASN A 53 -4.76 -6.96 5.54
N ILE A 54 -5.12 -5.81 4.98
CA ILE A 54 -6.51 -5.47 4.66
C ILE A 54 -7.06 -6.47 3.63
N ILE A 55 -6.32 -6.75 2.54
CA ILE A 55 -6.73 -7.74 1.53
C ILE A 55 -6.93 -9.11 2.18
N ARG A 56 -5.97 -9.54 2.99
CA ARG A 56 -6.02 -10.80 3.73
C ARG A 56 -7.29 -10.90 4.58
N GLU A 57 -7.59 -9.90 5.40
CA GLU A 57 -8.76 -9.91 6.29
C GLU A 57 -10.07 -9.91 5.50
N THR A 58 -10.15 -9.09 4.46
CA THR A 58 -11.31 -9.04 3.56
C THR A 58 -11.58 -10.39 2.90
N PHE A 59 -10.53 -11.07 2.43
CA PHE A 59 -10.68 -12.41 1.83
C PHE A 59 -11.08 -13.46 2.86
N PHE A 60 -10.64 -13.34 4.11
CA PHE A 60 -11.12 -14.20 5.19
C PHE A 60 -12.59 -13.96 5.51
N HIS A 61 -13.02 -12.71 5.63
CA HIS A 61 -14.43 -12.38 5.84
C HIS A 61 -15.30 -12.93 4.71
N TYR A 62 -14.84 -12.80 3.46
CA TYR A 62 -15.49 -13.39 2.31
C TYR A 62 -15.58 -14.92 2.42
N PHE A 63 -14.47 -15.59 2.72
CA PHE A 63 -14.43 -17.05 2.89
C PHE A 63 -15.38 -17.54 3.99
N TYR A 64 -15.46 -16.85 5.12
CA TYR A 64 -16.42 -17.22 6.17
C TYR A 64 -17.87 -17.08 5.70
N ARG A 65 -18.19 -16.04 4.93
CA ARG A 65 -19.51 -15.86 4.33
C ARG A 65 -19.85 -17.00 3.37
N THR A 66 -18.93 -17.38 2.48
CA THR A 66 -19.14 -18.44 1.49
C THR A 66 -19.16 -19.83 2.13
N HIS A 67 -18.35 -20.04 3.17
CA HIS A 67 -18.40 -21.24 4.03
C HIS A 67 -19.77 -21.39 4.69
N MET A 68 -20.34 -20.31 5.24
CA MET A 68 -21.70 -20.33 5.82
C MET A 68 -22.79 -20.59 4.77
N ALA A 69 -22.57 -20.19 3.53
CA ALA A 69 -23.46 -20.48 2.40
C ALA A 69 -23.32 -21.91 1.84
N GLY A 70 -22.32 -22.67 2.29
CA GLY A 70 -22.09 -24.07 1.89
C GLY A 70 -21.18 -24.27 0.68
N ASN A 71 -20.56 -23.21 0.16
CA ASN A 71 -19.56 -23.28 -0.90
C ASN A 71 -18.31 -22.50 -0.48
N PRO A 72 -17.46 -23.05 0.41
CA PRO A 72 -16.27 -22.34 0.90
C PRO A 72 -15.25 -22.15 -0.22
N HIS A 73 -15.00 -20.91 -0.61
CA HIS A 73 -13.92 -20.57 -1.54
C HIS A 73 -13.43 -19.13 -1.33
N PHE A 74 -12.20 -18.89 -1.77
CA PHE A 74 -11.64 -17.55 -1.93
C PHE A 74 -11.91 -17.02 -3.35
N PRO A 75 -11.62 -15.73 -3.62
CA PRO A 75 -11.48 -15.24 -4.99
C PRO A 75 -10.53 -16.12 -5.81
N SER A 76 -10.82 -16.31 -7.10
CA SER A 76 -9.96 -17.12 -7.98
C SER A 76 -8.58 -16.47 -8.16
N THR A 77 -7.55 -17.25 -8.49
CA THR A 77 -6.23 -16.68 -8.81
C THR A 77 -6.29 -15.91 -10.14
N PRO A 78 -5.71 -14.70 -10.26
CA PRO A 78 -5.60 -13.97 -11.52
C PRO A 78 -4.93 -14.79 -12.60
N ASP A 79 -5.58 -14.92 -13.76
CA ASP A 79 -5.07 -15.65 -14.92
C ASP A 79 -4.16 -14.76 -15.79
N ASN A 80 -3.09 -14.24 -15.17
CA ASN A 80 -2.05 -13.50 -15.87
C ASN A 80 -0.66 -14.01 -15.45
N ASN A 81 0.38 -13.66 -16.22
CA ASN A 81 1.71 -14.26 -16.09
C ASN A 81 2.30 -14.18 -14.68
N ASP A 82 1.99 -13.10 -13.94
CA ASP A 82 2.58 -12.80 -12.63
C ASP A 82 1.55 -12.93 -11.48
N ASN A 83 0.35 -13.45 -11.78
CA ASN A 83 -0.81 -13.54 -10.87
C ASN A 83 -1.17 -12.21 -10.18
N VAL A 84 -0.98 -11.08 -10.87
CA VAL A 84 -1.24 -9.75 -10.31
C VAL A 84 -2.74 -9.48 -10.25
N MET A 85 -3.20 -8.86 -9.16
CA MET A 85 -4.59 -8.42 -9.01
C MET A 85 -4.88 -7.17 -9.85
N ASN A 86 -4.76 -7.31 -11.18
CA ASN A 86 -5.00 -6.25 -12.13
C ASN A 86 -6.49 -5.89 -12.22
N ASP A 87 -6.82 -4.78 -12.87
CA ASP A 87 -8.20 -4.30 -12.97
C ASP A 87 -9.12 -5.31 -13.69
N VAL A 88 -8.60 -6.13 -14.60
CA VAL A 88 -9.38 -7.17 -15.29
C VAL A 88 -9.87 -8.22 -14.29
N TRP A 89 -8.97 -8.74 -13.46
CA TRP A 89 -9.31 -9.70 -12.42
C TRP A 89 -10.15 -9.05 -11.32
N ALA A 90 -9.80 -7.83 -10.89
CA ALA A 90 -10.46 -7.15 -9.78
C ALA A 90 -11.93 -6.80 -10.08
N ASN A 91 -12.28 -6.67 -11.36
CA ASN A 91 -13.66 -6.46 -11.82
C ASN A 91 -14.33 -7.73 -12.36
N ALA A 92 -13.63 -8.86 -12.39
CA ALA A 92 -14.23 -10.11 -12.80
C ALA A 92 -15.13 -10.66 -11.69
N THR A 93 -16.26 -11.26 -12.08
CA THR A 93 -17.15 -11.94 -11.13
C THR A 93 -16.41 -13.09 -10.44
N ILE A 94 -16.48 -13.15 -9.11
CA ILE A 94 -15.80 -14.17 -8.32
C ILE A 94 -16.42 -15.55 -8.55
N ASP A 95 -17.75 -15.65 -8.44
CA ASP A 95 -18.52 -16.87 -8.72
C ASP A 95 -19.75 -16.52 -9.55
N SER A 96 -19.71 -16.87 -10.84
CA SER A 96 -20.80 -16.60 -11.78
C SER A 96 -22.09 -17.36 -11.47
N LEU A 97 -22.06 -18.38 -10.60
CA LEU A 97 -23.20 -19.24 -10.30
C LEU A 97 -23.92 -18.83 -9.01
N MET A 98 -23.19 -18.45 -7.97
CA MET A 98 -23.78 -18.08 -6.66
C MET A 98 -23.82 -16.58 -6.39
N ALA A 99 -22.87 -15.81 -6.93
CA ALA A 99 -22.73 -14.38 -6.65
C ALA A 99 -22.33 -13.61 -7.93
N PRO A 100 -23.22 -13.57 -8.95
CA PRO A 100 -22.88 -13.07 -10.28
C PRO A 100 -22.46 -11.58 -10.32
N GLU A 101 -22.84 -10.82 -9.29
CA GLU A 101 -22.55 -9.38 -9.14
C GLU A 101 -21.38 -9.09 -8.19
N GLU A 102 -20.85 -10.10 -7.47
CA GLU A 102 -19.71 -9.88 -6.56
C GLU A 102 -18.38 -10.00 -7.30
N THR A 103 -17.61 -8.91 -7.27
CA THR A 103 -16.24 -8.81 -7.80
C THR A 103 -15.24 -8.64 -6.67
N PRO A 104 -13.94 -8.93 -6.85
CA PRO A 104 -12.94 -8.65 -5.82
C PRO A 104 -12.95 -7.21 -5.32
N ASN A 105 -13.16 -6.23 -6.21
CA ASN A 105 -13.31 -4.82 -5.86
C ASN A 105 -14.46 -4.57 -4.88
N SER A 106 -15.63 -5.18 -5.13
CA SER A 106 -16.83 -5.00 -4.31
C SER A 106 -16.69 -5.52 -2.86
N LEU A 107 -15.64 -6.28 -2.56
CA LEU A 107 -15.35 -6.75 -1.20
C LEU A 107 -14.77 -5.64 -0.32
N PHE A 108 -14.32 -4.53 -0.91
CA PHE A 108 -13.69 -3.41 -0.22
C PHE A 108 -14.64 -2.21 -0.17
N THR A 109 -14.50 -1.39 0.88
CA THR A 109 -15.34 -0.20 1.09
C THR A 109 -15.27 0.80 -0.07
N ASP A 110 -14.09 0.94 -0.67
CA ASP A 110 -13.83 1.91 -1.74
C ASP A 110 -14.06 1.32 -3.15
N ASP A 111 -14.60 0.10 -3.23
CA ASP A 111 -14.77 -0.65 -4.49
C ASP A 111 -13.46 -0.80 -5.29
N GLU A 112 -12.33 -0.85 -4.57
CA GLU A 112 -11.00 -1.00 -5.14
C GLU A 112 -10.13 -1.89 -4.26
N VAL A 113 -9.47 -2.87 -4.87
CA VAL A 113 -8.43 -3.67 -4.19
C VAL A 113 -7.24 -2.76 -3.84
N PRO A 114 -6.81 -2.70 -2.56
CA PRO A 114 -5.65 -1.92 -2.16
C PRO A 114 -4.37 -2.29 -2.93
N LYS A 115 -3.59 -1.27 -3.29
CA LYS A 115 -2.35 -1.38 -4.07
C LYS A 115 -1.13 -1.03 -3.23
N ASN A 116 0.08 -1.25 -3.75
CA ASN A 116 1.30 -0.80 -3.09
C ASN A 116 1.46 0.73 -3.16
N SER A 117 2.50 1.26 -2.51
CA SER A 117 2.78 2.69 -2.38
C SER A 117 3.08 3.38 -3.71
N ASN A 118 3.45 2.61 -4.73
CA ASN A 118 3.67 3.08 -6.10
C ASN A 118 2.39 3.05 -6.94
N GLY A 119 1.28 2.54 -6.39
CA GLY A 119 0.01 2.38 -7.09
C GLY A 119 -0.05 1.10 -7.94
N ASN A 120 0.86 0.15 -7.74
CA ASN A 120 0.88 -1.12 -8.45
C ASN A 120 0.15 -2.22 -7.65
N PRO A 121 -0.59 -3.12 -8.32
CA PRO A 121 -1.28 -4.23 -7.66
C PRO A 121 -0.32 -5.29 -7.13
N PHE A 122 -0.72 -5.98 -6.06
CA PHE A 122 0.01 -7.13 -5.53
C PHE A 122 -0.28 -8.42 -6.31
N SER A 123 0.64 -9.39 -6.23
CA SER A 123 0.41 -10.76 -6.71
C SER A 123 -0.45 -11.53 -5.71
N TYR A 124 -1.37 -12.36 -6.20
CA TYR A 124 -2.26 -13.18 -5.40
C TYR A 124 -2.36 -14.59 -5.98
N ARG A 125 -2.26 -15.61 -5.14
CA ARG A 125 -2.48 -17.02 -5.51
C ARG A 125 -3.28 -17.74 -4.44
N THR A 126 -4.19 -18.62 -4.84
CA THR A 126 -4.92 -19.50 -3.92
C THR A 126 -4.86 -20.95 -4.38
N TYR A 127 -4.82 -21.88 -3.41
CA TYR A 127 -4.84 -23.32 -3.64
C TYR A 127 -5.42 -24.03 -2.41
N SER A 128 -5.99 -25.22 -2.61
CA SER A 128 -6.49 -26.07 -1.54
C SER A 128 -5.68 -27.36 -1.46
N ASP A 129 -5.40 -27.83 -0.25
CA ASP A 129 -4.77 -29.13 -0.01
C ASP A 129 -5.73 -30.05 0.77
N THR A 130 -5.79 -31.32 0.39
CA THR A 130 -6.64 -32.31 1.08
C THR A 130 -5.74 -33.25 1.87
N LEU A 131 -5.85 -33.18 3.19
CA LEU A 131 -5.08 -34.02 4.09
C LEU A 131 -5.52 -35.49 3.98
N HIS A 132 -4.65 -36.38 4.44
CA HIS A 132 -4.93 -37.82 4.50
C HIS A 132 -6.14 -38.17 5.39
N THR A 133 -6.55 -37.26 6.25
CA THR A 133 -7.76 -37.33 7.11
C THR A 133 -9.05 -36.97 6.38
N GLY A 134 -8.97 -36.45 5.14
CA GLY A 134 -10.11 -35.94 4.37
C GLY A 134 -10.45 -34.46 4.64
N GLU A 135 -9.70 -33.79 5.52
CA GLU A 135 -9.84 -32.35 5.78
C GLU A 135 -9.26 -31.54 4.62
N VAL A 136 -10.04 -30.61 4.07
CA VAL A 136 -9.59 -29.66 3.03
C VAL A 136 -9.14 -28.38 3.72
N ARG A 137 -7.90 -27.97 3.46
CA ARG A 137 -7.33 -26.69 3.89
C ARG A 137 -7.19 -25.75 2.72
N TYR A 138 -7.53 -24.49 2.94
CA TYR A 138 -7.44 -23.46 1.91
C TYR A 138 -6.27 -22.54 2.21
N PHE A 139 -5.49 -22.25 1.18
CA PHE A 139 -4.32 -21.41 1.26
C PHE A 139 -4.46 -20.24 0.30
N PHE A 140 -3.90 -19.11 0.69
CA PHE A 140 -3.58 -18.07 -0.26
C PHE A 140 -2.29 -17.35 0.09
N VAL A 141 -1.70 -16.76 -0.95
CA VAL A 141 -0.44 -16.02 -0.88
C VAL A 141 -0.65 -14.66 -1.51
N ILE A 142 -0.22 -13.60 -0.80
CA ILE A 142 -0.13 -12.23 -1.33
C ILE A 142 1.33 -11.83 -1.31
N GLU A 143 1.83 -11.24 -2.40
CA GLU A 143 3.24 -10.88 -2.56
C GLU A 143 3.38 -9.54 -3.29
N ASP A 144 4.32 -8.70 -2.84
CA ASP A 144 4.73 -7.51 -3.58
C ASP A 144 5.82 -7.87 -4.60
N ILE A 145 5.44 -7.80 -5.88
CA ILE A 145 6.34 -8.13 -7.00
C ILE A 145 6.97 -6.88 -7.63
N ASP A 146 6.66 -5.68 -7.14
CA ASP A 146 7.18 -4.43 -7.68
C ASP A 146 8.60 -4.15 -7.14
N ILE A 147 9.60 -4.23 -8.02
CA ILE A 147 11.01 -4.03 -7.67
C ILE A 147 11.32 -2.63 -7.12
N GLU A 148 10.53 -1.62 -7.51
CA GLU A 148 10.69 -0.24 -7.04
C GLU A 148 9.91 0.01 -5.74
N SER A 149 9.22 -1.01 -5.21
CA SER A 149 8.49 -0.91 -3.95
C SER A 149 9.44 -1.09 -2.76
N PRO A 150 9.29 -0.26 -1.70
CA PRO A 150 10.01 -0.47 -0.44
C PRO A 150 9.72 -1.81 0.25
N SER A 151 8.66 -2.51 -0.15
CA SER A 151 8.26 -3.84 0.36
C SER A 151 8.43 -4.97 -0.66
N TYR A 152 9.24 -4.78 -1.71
CA TYR A 152 9.51 -5.81 -2.71
C TYR A 152 9.89 -7.15 -2.07
N GLN A 153 9.27 -8.24 -2.55
CA GLN A 153 9.42 -9.63 -2.06
C GLN A 153 8.85 -9.93 -0.66
N GLU A 154 8.24 -8.95 0.00
CA GLU A 154 7.45 -9.25 1.19
C GLU A 154 6.22 -10.07 0.76
N SER A 155 6.01 -11.19 1.44
CA SER A 155 4.92 -12.10 1.14
C SER A 155 4.23 -12.61 2.41
N PHE A 156 2.93 -12.80 2.27
CA PHE A 156 2.07 -13.35 3.30
C PHE A 156 1.47 -14.65 2.81
N THR A 157 1.77 -15.76 3.49
CA THR A 157 1.09 -17.04 3.27
C THR A 157 0.15 -17.30 4.42
N HIS A 158 -1.11 -17.60 4.11
CA HIS A 158 -2.13 -17.87 5.10
C HIS A 158 -2.89 -19.15 4.78
N ASN A 159 -3.33 -19.84 5.83
CA ASN A 159 -4.09 -21.07 5.74
C ASN A 159 -5.33 -21.02 6.64
N ILE A 160 -6.33 -21.81 6.30
CA ILE A 160 -7.53 -22.08 7.09
C ILE A 160 -7.99 -23.52 6.91
#